data_AF-A0A1J8PP24-F1
#
_entry.id   AF-A0A1J8PP24-F1
#
_cell.length_a   1.000
_cell.length_b   1.000
_cell.length_c   1.000
_cell.angle_alpha   90.00
_cell.angle_beta   90.00
_cell.angle_gamma   90.00
#
_symmetry.space_group_name_H-M   'P 1'
#
loop_
_entity.id
_entity.type
_entity.pdbx_description
1 polymer ?
#
loop_
_entity_poly.entity_id
_entity_poly.type
_entity_poly.pdbx_seq_one_letter_code
_entity_poly.pdbx_strand_id
1 'polypeptide(L)'
;MASLITAVRSKFLQAIRSVNPPGRWKVLVVDEHSQKLLGSVLKQFDILEENVTLIESISSHREPQQFEALYLLMPTTQNVNRIIKDFSDGRQQYLGAHLFFVDGMLSRLTSASTFIEDGYVV
;
A
#
# COMPACT_ATOMS: atom_id res chain seq x y z
N MET A 1 10.20 -17.13 -23.02
CA MET A 1 9.06 -16.20 -23.21
C MET A 1 8.44 -15.94 -21.85
N ALA A 2 8.22 -14.68 -21.47
CA ALA A 2 7.58 -14.38 -20.19
C ALA A 2 6.08 -14.67 -20.31
N SER A 3 5.53 -15.47 -19.39
CA SER A 3 4.08 -15.65 -19.28
C SER A 3 3.44 -14.40 -18.67
N LEU A 4 2.14 -14.18 -18.90
CA LEU A 4 1.41 -13.08 -18.27
C LEU A 4 1.49 -13.14 -16.73
N ILE A 5 1.43 -14.35 -16.16
CA ILE A 5 1.59 -14.58 -14.72
C ILE A 5 2.95 -14.08 -14.25
N THR A 6 4.02 -14.38 -14.98
CA THR A 6 5.37 -13.91 -14.67
C THR A 6 5.46 -12.39 -14.75
N ALA A 7 4.88 -11.78 -15.78
CA ALA A 7 4.90 -10.32 -15.95
C ALA A 7 4.17 -9.60 -14.81
N VAL A 8 2.98 -10.08 -14.42
CA VAL A 8 2.20 -9.52 -13.31
C VAL A 8 2.92 -9.71 -11.98
N ARG A 9 3.47 -10.91 -11.73
CA ARG A 9 4.29 -11.19 -10.54
C ARG A 9 5.45 -10.21 -10.42
N SER A 10 6.22 -10.03 -11.50
CA SER A 10 7.36 -9.11 -11.53
C SER A 10 6.95 -7.67 -11.25
N LYS A 11 5.80 -7.22 -11.79
CA LYS A 11 5.32 -5.85 -11.58
C LYS A 11 4.95 -5.58 -10.13
N PHE A 12 4.28 -6.52 -9.45
CA PHE A 12 3.98 -6.39 -8.02
C PHE A 12 5.24 -6.41 -7.16
N LEU A 13 6.17 -7.33 -7.41
CA LEU A 13 7.45 -7.35 -6.67
C LEU A 13 8.25 -6.08 -6.89
N GLN A 14 8.26 -5.54 -8.10
CA GLN A 14 8.92 -4.27 -8.40
C GLN A 14 8.29 -3.10 -7.63
N ALA A 15 6.96 -3.04 -7.53
CA ALA A 15 6.27 -2.03 -6.73
C ALA A 15 6.66 -2.14 -5.24
N ILE A 16 6.65 -3.36 -4.67
CA ILE A 16 7.05 -3.59 -3.27
C ILE A 16 8.52 -3.21 -3.04
N ARG A 17 9.42 -3.55 -3.97
CA ARG A 17 10.85 -3.23 -3.91
C ARG A 17 11.15 -1.75 -4.08
N SER A 18 10.30 -1.01 -4.79
CA SER A 18 10.49 0.43 -5.01
C SER A 18 10.38 1.25 -3.72
N VAL A 19 9.70 0.71 -2.71
CA VAL A 19 9.61 1.32 -1.38
C VAL A 19 10.72 0.77 -0.50
N ASN A 20 11.74 1.60 -0.25
CA ASN A 20 12.87 1.27 0.60
C ASN A 20 13.08 2.36 1.67
N PRO A 21 12.32 2.29 2.78
CA PRO A 21 12.44 3.24 3.89
C PRO A 21 13.86 3.25 4.50
N PRO A 22 14.29 4.33 5.17
CA PRO A 22 15.57 4.37 5.87
C PRO A 22 15.75 3.22 6.87
N GLY A 23 14.65 2.80 7.51
CA GLY A 23 14.61 1.67 8.44
C GLY A 23 14.66 0.28 7.77
N ARG A 24 14.74 0.20 6.43
CA ARG A 24 14.72 -1.00 5.57
C ARG A 24 13.41 -1.82 5.61
N TRP A 25 12.80 -1.94 6.78
CA TRP A 25 11.59 -2.71 7.03
C TRP A 25 10.34 -1.86 6.81
N LYS A 26 9.30 -2.50 6.28
CA LYS A 26 7.98 -1.89 6.02
C LYS A 26 6.85 -2.86 6.29
N VAL A 27 5.66 -2.32 6.51
CA VAL A 27 4.41 -3.09 6.59
C VAL A 27 3.68 -2.99 5.24
N LEU A 28 3.16 -4.10 4.73
CA LEU A 28 2.29 -4.09 3.55
C LEU A 28 0.83 -4.09 3.99
N VAL A 29 0.08 -3.06 3.65
CA VAL A 29 -1.34 -2.94 3.94
C VAL A 29 -2.14 -3.15 2.64
N VAL A 30 -3.06 -4.10 2.65
CA VAL A 30 -3.88 -4.49 1.50
C VAL A 30 -5.37 -4.43 1.80
N ASP A 31 -6.19 -4.30 0.76
CA ASP A 31 -7.62 -4.56 0.83
C ASP A 31 -7.95 -5.94 0.27
N GLU A 32 -9.21 -6.35 0.41
CA GLU A 32 -9.65 -7.69 -0.01
C GLU A 32 -9.40 -7.94 -1.50
N HIS A 33 -9.59 -6.92 -2.34
CA HIS A 33 -9.38 -7.04 -3.78
C HIS A 33 -7.89 -7.22 -4.13
N SER A 34 -7.04 -6.36 -3.57
CA SER A 34 -5.59 -6.40 -3.80
C SER A 34 -4.97 -7.67 -3.21
N GLN A 35 -5.48 -8.14 -2.07
CA GLN A 35 -5.06 -9.41 -1.47
C GLN A 35 -5.36 -10.61 -2.39
N LYS A 36 -6.55 -10.66 -3.02
CA LYS A 36 -6.89 -11.72 -3.99
C LYS A 36 -5.99 -11.66 -5.22
N LEU A 37 -5.72 -10.46 -5.74
CA LEU A 37 -4.82 -10.28 -6.89
C LEU A 37 -3.40 -10.72 -6.58
N LEU A 38 -2.83 -10.26 -5.47
CA LEU A 38 -1.49 -10.69 -5.02
C LEU A 38 -1.42 -12.20 -4.82
N GLY A 39 -2.39 -12.79 -4.11
CA GLY A 39 -2.44 -14.22 -3.82
C GLY A 39 -2.54 -15.12 -5.06
N SER A 40 -2.94 -14.57 -6.22
CA SER A 40 -2.97 -15.31 -7.48
C SER A 40 -1.60 -15.48 -8.15
N VAL A 41 -0.63 -14.63 -7.82
CA VAL A 41 0.69 -14.58 -8.48
C VAL A 41 1.88 -14.66 -7.52
N LEU A 42 1.66 -14.42 -6.23
CA LEU A 42 2.67 -14.38 -5.18
C LEU A 42 2.22 -15.21 -3.97
N LYS A 43 3.17 -15.95 -3.38
CA LYS A 43 2.99 -16.54 -2.07
C LYS A 43 3.33 -15.50 -1.01
N GLN A 44 2.78 -15.66 0.20
CA GLN A 44 3.10 -14.77 1.32
C GLN A 44 4.61 -14.68 1.59
N PHE A 45 5.33 -15.79 1.47
CA PHE A 45 6.78 -15.82 1.65
C PHE A 45 7.53 -14.95 0.64
N ASP A 46 7.11 -14.96 -0.65
CA ASP A 46 7.72 -14.11 -1.68
C ASP A 46 7.60 -12.61 -1.33
N ILE A 47 6.55 -12.22 -0.60
CA ILE A 47 6.32 -10.83 -0.19
C ILE A 47 7.21 -10.49 1.02
N LEU A 48 7.29 -11.38 2.00
CA LEU A 48 8.07 -11.17 3.23
C LEU A 48 9.57 -11.02 2.95
N GLU A 49 10.09 -11.73 1.94
CA GLU A 49 11.50 -11.60 1.51
C GLU A 49 11.85 -10.19 0.99
N GLU A 50 10.87 -9.35 0.64
CA GLU A 50 11.07 -7.99 0.14
C GLU A 50 11.17 -6.93 1.25
N ASN A 51 11.71 -7.34 2.40
CA ASN A 51 11.81 -6.55 3.64
C ASN A 51 10.44 -6.08 4.16
N VAL A 52 9.42 -6.94 4.00
CA VAL A 52 8.07 -6.72 4.57
C VAL A 52 7.98 -7.50 5.87
N THR A 53 7.67 -6.82 6.98
CA THR A 53 7.55 -7.46 8.30
C THR A 53 6.20 -8.12 8.49
N LEU A 54 5.13 -7.45 8.04
CA LEU A 54 3.75 -7.87 8.21
C LEU A 54 2.94 -7.55 6.95
N ILE A 55 1.94 -8.39 6.69
CA ILE A 55 0.90 -8.12 5.70
C ILE A 55 -0.41 -7.96 6.47
N GLU A 56 -1.01 -6.78 6.41
CA GLU A 56 -2.22 -6.44 7.15
C GLU A 56 -3.37 -6.07 6.22
N SER A 57 -4.61 -6.34 6.66
CA SER A 57 -5.80 -5.87 5.97
C SER A 57 -6.18 -4.47 6.46
N ILE A 58 -6.45 -3.55 5.54
CA ILE A 58 -6.91 -2.20 5.86
C ILE A 58 -8.25 -2.18 6.61
N SER A 59 -9.04 -3.26 6.49
CA SER A 59 -10.33 -3.40 7.15
C SER A 59 -10.24 -3.97 8.57
N SER A 60 -9.12 -4.56 8.95
CA SER A 60 -8.92 -5.14 10.29
C SER A 60 -8.60 -4.07 11.33
N HIS A 61 -8.83 -4.38 12.61
CA HIS A 61 -8.23 -3.63 13.70
C HIS A 61 -6.73 -3.95 13.73
N ARG A 62 -5.88 -2.91 13.74
CA ARG A 62 -4.42 -3.03 13.65
C ARG A 62 -3.78 -2.27 14.79
N GLU A 63 -2.68 -2.79 15.32
CA GLU A 63 -1.89 -2.13 16.35
C GLU A 63 -0.92 -1.12 15.71
N PRO A 64 -0.64 0.04 16.34
CA PRO A 64 0.35 0.98 15.85
C PRO A 64 1.73 0.34 15.67
N GLN A 65 2.36 0.61 14.53
CA GLN A 65 3.66 0.03 14.15
C GLN A 65 4.75 1.09 14.06
N GLN A 66 5.97 0.71 14.45
CA GLN A 66 7.17 1.55 14.35
C GLN A 66 7.85 1.45 12.97
N PHE A 67 7.07 1.18 11.91
CA PHE A 67 7.55 1.03 10.55
C PHE A 67 6.71 1.89 9.60
N GLU A 68 7.24 2.21 8.44
CA GLU A 68 6.47 2.83 7.36
C GLU A 68 5.57 1.79 6.67
N ALA A 69 4.40 2.21 6.20
CA ALA A 69 3.45 1.36 5.51
C ALA A 69 3.44 1.59 4.00
N LEU A 70 3.46 0.49 3.26
CA LEU A 70 3.11 0.43 1.85
C LEU A 70 1.64 0.01 1.73
N TYR A 71 0.79 0.93 1.30
CA TYR A 71 -0.62 0.67 0.99
C TYR A 71 -0.75 0.25 -0.47
N LEU A 72 -1.14 -1.00 -0.71
CA LEU A 72 -1.50 -1.52 -2.03
C LEU A 72 -3.00 -1.82 -2.05
N LEU A 73 -3.80 -0.90 -2.59
CA LEU A 73 -5.25 -0.88 -2.40
C LEU A 73 -6.01 -0.54 -3.69
N MET A 74 -7.32 -0.76 -3.69
CA MET A 74 -8.20 -0.09 -4.66
C MET A 74 -8.41 1.38 -4.30
N PRO A 75 -8.50 2.29 -5.28
CA PRO A 75 -8.76 3.72 -5.06
C PRO A 75 -10.25 3.95 -4.75
N THR A 76 -10.71 3.45 -3.61
CA THR A 76 -12.10 3.65 -3.14
C THR A 76 -12.12 4.73 -2.05
N THR A 77 -13.21 5.49 -1.97
CA THR A 77 -13.42 6.46 -0.89
C THR A 77 -13.28 5.82 0.49
N GLN A 78 -13.73 4.57 0.63
CA GLN A 78 -13.62 3.83 1.89
C GLN A 78 -12.16 3.57 2.27
N ASN A 79 -11.31 3.16 1.33
CA ASN A 79 -9.90 2.94 1.57
C ASN A 79 -9.17 4.25 1.86
N VAL A 80 -9.43 5.30 1.07
CA VAL A 80 -8.84 6.63 1.29
C VAL A 80 -9.18 7.15 2.69
N ASN A 81 -10.45 7.06 3.10
CA ASN A 81 -10.88 7.48 4.43
C ASN A 81 -10.21 6.68 5.55
N ARG A 82 -9.89 5.40 5.33
CA ARG A 82 -9.15 4.58 6.31
C ARG A 82 -7.69 4.98 6.39
N ILE A 83 -7.04 5.27 5.26
CA ILE A 83 -5.67 5.79 5.24
C ILE A 83 -5.63 7.12 5.99
N ILE A 84 -6.55 8.05 5.72
CA ILE A 84 -6.60 9.34 6.43
C ILE A 84 -6.73 9.11 7.95
N LYS A 85 -7.60 8.20 8.39
CA LYS A 85 -7.77 7.87 9.80
C LYS A 85 -6.53 7.28 10.47
N ASP A 86 -5.66 6.60 9.72
CA ASP A 86 -4.41 6.04 10.24
C ASP A 86 -3.40 7.15 10.64
N PHE A 87 -3.56 8.37 10.13
CA PHE A 87 -2.67 9.52 10.36
C PHE A 87 -3.36 10.78 10.91
N SER A 88 -4.65 10.70 11.24
CA SER A 88 -5.44 11.83 11.76
C SER A 88 -5.68 11.72 13.26
N ASP A 89 -6.22 12.78 13.88
CA ASP A 89 -6.66 12.79 15.28
C ASP A 89 -5.56 12.43 16.30
N GLY A 90 -4.31 12.81 16.00
CA GLY A 90 -3.15 12.48 16.84
C GLY A 90 -2.79 10.99 16.86
N ARG A 91 -3.42 10.20 15.98
CA ARG A 91 -3.05 8.80 15.76
C ARG A 91 -1.96 8.73 14.71
N GLN A 92 -1.01 7.86 14.96
CA GLN A 92 0.03 7.51 14.01
C GLN A 92 0.12 5.99 13.96
N GLN A 93 -0.61 5.39 13.03
CA GLN A 93 -0.63 3.94 12.84
C GLN A 93 0.73 3.42 12.34
N TYR A 94 1.42 4.23 11.51
CA TYR A 94 2.70 3.91 10.89
C TYR A 94 3.58 5.17 10.87
N LEU A 95 4.90 5.01 10.71
CA LEU A 95 5.82 6.14 10.66
C LEU A 95 5.68 7.00 9.40
N GLY A 96 5.15 6.43 8.32
CA GLY A 96 4.93 7.07 7.03
C GLY A 96 4.08 6.20 6.11
N ALA A 97 3.60 6.78 5.01
CA ALA A 97 2.70 6.12 4.06
C ALA A 97 3.24 6.19 2.63
N HIS A 98 3.26 5.04 1.96
CA HIS A 98 3.55 4.90 0.52
C HIS A 98 2.31 4.33 -0.16
N LEU A 99 1.72 5.05 -1.11
CA LEU A 99 0.43 4.70 -1.69
C LEU A 99 0.57 4.18 -3.12
N PHE A 100 0.07 2.98 -3.35
CA PHE A 100 -0.02 2.34 -4.66
C PHE A 100 -1.45 1.87 -4.89
N PHE A 101 -2.13 2.47 -5.87
CA PHE A 101 -3.46 2.02 -6.27
C PHE A 101 -3.39 0.99 -7.39
N VAL A 102 -4.18 -0.07 -7.26
CA VAL A 102 -4.19 -1.20 -8.23
C VAL A 102 -4.89 -0.84 -9.53
N ASP A 103 -5.80 0.14 -9.49
CA ASP A 103 -6.51 0.67 -10.65
C ASP A 103 -6.22 2.17 -10.83
N GLY A 104 -6.47 2.67 -12.03
CA GLY A 104 -6.42 4.10 -12.32
C GLY A 104 -7.35 4.85 -11.37
N MET A 105 -6.78 5.74 -10.56
CA MET A 105 -7.55 6.58 -9.66
C MET A 105 -8.51 7.45 -10.49
N LEU A 106 -9.82 7.27 -10.29
CA LEU A 106 -10.84 8.09 -10.95
C LEU A 106 -10.61 9.58 -10.60
N SER A 107 -10.69 10.46 -11.60
CA SER A 107 -10.49 11.92 -11.47
C SER A 107 -11.36 12.62 -10.41
N ARG A 108 -12.43 11.96 -9.94
CA ARG A 108 -13.29 12.49 -8.87
C ARG A 108 -12.66 12.40 -7.48
N LEU A 109 -11.74 11.46 -7.25
CA LEU A 109 -11.00 11.38 -5.98
C LEU A 109 -9.84 12.37 -5.93
N THR A 110 -9.27 12.74 -7.08
CA THR A 110 -8.22 13.77 -7.16
C THR A 110 -8.77 15.19 -6.99
N SER A 111 -10.04 15.42 -7.33
CA SER A 111 -10.67 16.74 -7.14
C SER A 111 -10.90 17.09 -5.66
N ALA A 112 -10.90 16.10 -4.77
CA ALA A 112 -10.88 16.33 -3.32
C ALA A 112 -9.46 16.64 -2.80
N SER A 113 -8.44 16.46 -3.63
CA SER A 113 -7.02 16.64 -3.30
C SER A 113 -6.32 17.65 -4.22
N THR A 114 -6.99 18.74 -4.62
CA THR A 114 -6.38 19.93 -5.27
C THR A 114 -5.32 20.64 -4.39
N PHE A 115 -4.75 19.94 -3.41
CA PHE A 115 -3.63 20.37 -2.57
C PHE A 115 -2.39 19.48 -2.73
N ILE A 116 -2.35 18.58 -3.73
CA ILE A 116 -1.16 17.78 -4.02
C ILE A 116 -0.73 17.99 -5.48
N GLU A 117 -0.39 19.24 -5.80
CA GLU A 117 0.66 19.52 -6.78
C GLU A 117 1.85 20.04 -5.97
N ASP A 118 3.04 19.52 -6.25
CA ASP A 118 4.34 19.90 -5.66
C ASP A 118 4.77 19.29 -4.32
N GLY A 119 4.60 17.97 -4.15
CA GLY A 119 5.61 17.13 -3.48
C GLY A 119 6.00 17.49 -2.04
N TYR A 120 5.18 18.27 -1.33
CA TYR A 120 5.35 18.60 0.08
C TYR A 120 4.04 18.35 0.80
N VAL A 121 4.08 17.41 1.74
CA VAL A 121 2.99 17.17 2.69
C VAL A 121 3.12 18.20 3.81
N VAL A 122 2.05 18.97 4.04
CA VAL A 122 1.76 19.57 5.35
C VAL A 122 0.63 18.76 5.97
#